data_AF-A0A0C7KEH1-F1
#
_entry.id   AF-A0A0C7KEH1-F1
#
_cell.length_a   1.000
_cell.length_b   1.000
_cell.length_c   1.000
_cell.angle_alpha   90.00
_cell.angle_beta   90.00
_cell.angle_gamma   90.00
#
_symmetry.space_group_name_H-M   'P 1'
#
loop_
_entity.id
_entity.type
_entity.pdbx_description
1 polymer ?
#
loop_
_entity_poly.entity_id
_entity_poly.type
_entity_poly.pdbx_seq_one_letter_code
_entity_poly.pdbx_strand_id
1 'polypeptide(L)'
;MFIRVVTLCFVTLVLTACVTGEKFAKISQGMSRADVIDRLGSPDGVQTEGTVELLTYANRFMSDWSWDKADYKVLLNNGFVVQYGATNIYHDTGTGERMMAAGQIMQQNKPVQTNCYQIGSSIHCSSY
;
A
#
# COMPACT_ATOMS: atom_id res chain seq x y z
N MET A 1 -27.37 -2.13 -32.59
CA MET A 1 -27.54 -2.97 -31.37
C MET A 1 -26.22 -3.12 -30.61
N PHE A 2 -25.09 -3.39 -31.27
CA PHE A 2 -23.75 -3.50 -30.67
C PHE A 2 -23.30 -2.29 -29.82
N ILE A 3 -23.50 -1.06 -30.31
CA ILE A 3 -23.10 0.16 -29.57
C ILE A 3 -23.76 0.28 -28.20
N ARG A 4 -25.04 -0.11 -28.08
CA ARG A 4 -25.76 -0.07 -26.79
C ARG A 4 -25.26 -1.13 -25.81
N VAL A 5 -24.85 -2.29 -26.31
CA VAL A 5 -24.24 -3.34 -25.49
C VAL A 5 -22.85 -2.89 -24.99
N VAL A 6 -22.06 -2.25 -25.86
CA VAL A 6 -20.74 -1.70 -25.48
C VAL A 6 -20.86 -0.59 -24.44
N THR A 7 -21.83 0.31 -24.56
CA THR A 7 -22.05 1.37 -23.54
C THR A 7 -22.47 0.78 -22.20
N LEU A 8 -23.33 -0.24 -22.22
CA LEU A 8 -23.83 -0.87 -20.99
C LEU A 8 -22.72 -1.64 -20.25
N CYS A 9 -21.83 -2.33 -20.98
CA CYS A 9 -20.65 -2.97 -20.39
C CYS A 9 -19.68 -1.96 -19.77
N PHE A 10 -19.45 -0.81 -20.42
CA PHE A 10 -18.54 0.22 -19.92
C PHE A 10 -19.06 0.85 -18.62
N VAL A 11 -20.37 1.08 -18.53
CA VAL A 11 -21.02 1.61 -17.32
C VAL A 11 -20.91 0.62 -16.16
N THR A 12 -21.12 -0.68 -16.38
CA THR A 12 -21.00 -1.69 -15.32
C THR A 12 -19.58 -1.83 -14.77
N LEU A 13 -18.55 -1.56 -15.58
CA LEU A 13 -17.14 -1.72 -15.18
C LEU A 13 -16.67 -0.57 -14.27
N VAL A 14 -17.24 0.64 -14.43
CA VAL A 14 -16.94 1.79 -13.56
C VAL A 14 -17.55 1.63 -12.16
N LEU A 15 -18.69 0.93 -12.03
CA LEU A 15 -19.39 0.74 -10.76
C LEU A 15 -18.72 -0.26 -9.81
N THR A 16 -17.85 -1.15 -10.29
CA THR A 16 -17.16 -2.15 -9.45
C THR A 16 -15.85 -1.65 -8.83
N ALA A 17 -15.43 -0.41 -9.11
CA ALA A 17 -14.15 0.13 -8.61
C ALA A 17 -14.22 0.70 -7.18
N CYS A 18 -15.39 0.76 -6.55
CA CYS A 18 -15.52 1.25 -5.17
C CYS A 18 -15.42 0.08 -4.17
N VAL A 19 -14.23 -0.49 -4.01
CA VAL A 19 -13.95 -1.38 -2.88
C VAL A 19 -13.03 -0.64 -1.92
N THR A 20 -13.62 -0.04 -0.89
CA THR A 20 -12.89 0.67 0.16
C THR A 20 -12.24 -0.39 1.05
N GLY A 21 -10.96 -0.67 0.80
CA GLY A 21 -10.16 -1.64 1.54
C GLY A 21 -9.78 -1.12 2.93
N GLU A 22 -10.66 -1.28 3.91
CA GLU A 22 -10.42 -0.86 5.29
C GLU A 22 -10.65 -2.03 6.26
N LYS A 23 -9.78 -3.05 6.20
CA LYS A 23 -9.85 -4.16 7.18
C LYS A 23 -9.44 -3.70 8.59
N PHE A 24 -8.49 -2.77 8.70
CA PHE A 24 -8.00 -2.30 10.00
C PHE A 24 -8.85 -1.21 10.66
N ALA A 25 -9.80 -0.59 9.94
CA ALA A 25 -10.73 0.39 10.51
C ALA A 25 -11.85 -0.22 11.37
N LYS A 26 -11.90 -1.56 11.50
CA LYS A 26 -13.02 -2.27 12.14
C LYS A 26 -12.80 -2.66 13.61
N ILE A 27 -11.69 -2.25 14.21
CA ILE A 27 -11.45 -2.44 15.65
C ILE A 27 -11.95 -1.21 16.39
N SER A 28 -12.57 -1.43 17.55
CA SER A 28 -13.14 -0.38 18.39
C SER A 28 -12.93 -0.75 19.86
N GLN A 29 -12.88 0.26 20.72
CA GLN A 29 -12.82 0.06 22.17
C GLN A 29 -14.08 -0.68 22.67
N GLY A 30 -13.91 -1.52 23.68
CA GLY A 30 -14.97 -2.34 24.28
C GLY A 30 -15.23 -3.68 23.58
N MET A 31 -14.50 -3.99 22.51
CA MET A 31 -14.64 -5.24 21.76
C MET A 31 -14.08 -6.43 22.54
N SER A 32 -14.69 -7.62 22.40
CA SER A 32 -14.19 -8.82 23.08
C SER A 32 -12.96 -9.40 22.39
N ARG A 33 -12.12 -10.15 23.13
CA ARG A 33 -10.99 -10.89 22.57
C ARG A 33 -11.38 -11.78 21.38
N ALA A 34 -12.55 -12.41 21.43
CA ALA A 34 -13.04 -13.28 20.36
C ALA A 34 -13.35 -12.49 19.09
N ASP A 35 -14.01 -11.34 19.21
CA ASP A 35 -14.32 -10.47 18.07
C ASP A 35 -13.06 -9.89 17.42
N VAL A 36 -12.02 -9.59 18.23
CA VAL A 36 -10.72 -9.14 17.73
C VAL A 36 -10.06 -10.24 16.91
N ILE A 37 -10.07 -11.47 17.41
CA ILE A 37 -9.50 -12.63 16.71
C ILE A 37 -10.30 -12.98 15.45
N ASP A 38 -11.63 -12.85 15.47
CA ASP A 38 -12.48 -13.06 14.30
C ASP A 38 -12.18 -12.04 13.18
N ARG A 39 -11.91 -10.78 13.55
CA ARG A 39 -11.63 -9.70 12.59
C ARG A 39 -10.18 -9.62 12.12
N LEU A 40 -9.21 -9.77 13.02
CA LEU A 40 -7.77 -9.64 12.73
C LEU A 40 -7.07 -10.98 12.49
N GLY A 41 -7.73 -12.08 12.83
CA GLY A 41 -7.13 -13.41 12.88
C GLY A 41 -6.33 -13.66 14.16
N SER A 42 -5.53 -14.73 14.12
CA SER A 42 -4.67 -15.11 15.25
C SER A 42 -3.55 -14.08 15.47
N PRO A 43 -3.33 -13.67 16.75
CA PRO A 43 -2.21 -12.79 17.12
C PRO A 43 -0.87 -13.50 16.93
N ASP A 44 0.16 -12.74 16.58
CA ASP A 44 1.53 -13.24 16.44
C ASP A 44 2.24 -13.35 17.79
N GLY A 45 1.83 -12.51 18.75
CA GLY A 45 2.30 -12.56 20.12
C GLY A 45 1.20 -12.19 21.10
N VAL A 46 1.19 -12.84 22.27
CA VAL A 46 0.30 -12.51 23.37
C VAL A 46 1.15 -12.34 24.62
N GLN A 47 1.04 -11.19 25.26
CA GLN A 47 1.64 -10.95 26.58
C GLN A 47 0.52 -10.71 27.56
N THR A 48 0.44 -11.53 28.60
CA THR A 48 -0.57 -11.40 29.66
C THR A 48 0.12 -10.99 30.94
N GLU A 49 -0.29 -9.85 31.49
CA GLU A 49 0.20 -9.31 32.75
C GLU A 49 -1.01 -9.03 33.66
N GLY A 50 -1.32 -10.00 34.53
CA GLY A 50 -2.46 -9.93 35.42
C GLY A 50 -3.80 -9.92 34.67
N THR A 51 -4.53 -8.80 34.77
CA THR A 51 -5.83 -8.59 34.09
C THR A 51 -5.69 -7.95 32.71
N VAL A 52 -4.47 -7.57 32.33
CA VAL A 52 -4.18 -6.92 31.05
C VAL A 52 -3.55 -7.91 30.09
N GLU A 53 -4.04 -7.93 28.86
CA GLU A 53 -3.48 -8.73 27.77
C GLU A 53 -3.09 -7.82 26.60
N LEU A 54 -1.88 -7.96 26.10
CA LEU A 54 -1.38 -7.29 24.92
C LEU A 54 -1.27 -8.28 23.77
N LEU A 55 -2.15 -8.15 22.78
CA LEU A 55 -2.09 -8.86 21.52
C LEU A 55 -1.21 -8.06 20.55
N THR A 56 -0.20 -8.71 20.01
CA THR A 56 0.69 -8.15 18.99
C THR A 56 0.42 -8.82 17.66
N TYR A 57 0.23 -8.00 16.63
CA TYR A 57 0.04 -8.43 15.26
C TYR A 57 1.14 -7.79 14.42
N ALA A 58 2.09 -8.58 13.95
CA ALA A 58 3.22 -8.05 13.19
C ALA A 58 2.98 -8.22 11.68
N ASN A 59 3.56 -7.33 10.88
CA ASN A 59 3.65 -7.49 9.42
C ASN A 59 2.28 -7.69 8.73
N ARG A 60 1.23 -7.01 9.22
CA ARG A 60 -0.12 -7.13 8.66
C ARG A 60 -0.36 -6.06 7.60
N PHE A 61 -0.98 -6.46 6.48
CA PHE A 61 -1.33 -5.53 5.41
C PHE A 61 -2.36 -4.52 5.88
N MET A 62 -2.08 -3.22 5.73
CA MET A 62 -3.00 -2.17 6.20
C MET A 62 -4.35 -2.21 5.46
N SER A 63 -4.35 -2.67 4.20
CA SER A 63 -5.54 -2.89 3.39
C SER A 63 -5.36 -4.09 2.46
N ASP A 64 -6.47 -4.67 1.98
CA ASP A 64 -6.44 -5.81 1.05
C ASP A 64 -5.80 -5.47 -0.32
N TRP A 65 -5.61 -4.19 -0.60
CA TRP A 65 -5.11 -3.66 -1.88
C TRP A 65 -3.78 -2.92 -1.72
N SER A 66 -3.27 -2.77 -0.49
CA SER A 66 -1.97 -2.18 -0.24
C SER A 66 -0.97 -3.25 0.19
N TRP A 67 0.23 -3.14 -0.35
CA TRP A 67 1.39 -3.90 0.12
C TRP A 67 2.03 -3.27 1.36
N ASP A 68 1.53 -2.11 1.81
CA ASP A 68 1.94 -1.48 3.06
C ASP A 68 1.62 -2.41 4.23
N LYS A 69 2.62 -2.63 5.07
CA LYS A 69 2.52 -3.48 6.25
C LYS A 69 2.59 -2.61 7.49
N ALA A 70 1.90 -2.99 8.54
CA ALA A 70 2.03 -2.36 9.83
C ALA A 70 2.00 -3.39 10.95
N ASP A 71 2.67 -3.03 12.04
CA ASP A 71 2.59 -3.74 13.30
C ASP A 71 1.48 -3.10 14.13
N TYR A 72 0.54 -3.90 14.60
CA TYR A 72 -0.57 -3.47 15.42
C TYR A 72 -0.46 -4.07 16.82
N LYS A 73 -0.88 -3.27 17.79
CA LYS A 73 -0.99 -3.69 19.18
C LYS A 73 -2.41 -3.44 19.65
N VAL A 74 -2.99 -4.44 20.29
CA VAL A 74 -4.32 -4.37 20.90
C VAL A 74 -4.15 -4.73 22.37
N LEU A 75 -4.47 -3.77 23.23
CA LEU A 75 -4.42 -3.92 24.67
C LEU A 75 -5.84 -4.18 25.18
N LEU A 76 -5.98 -5.28 25.90
CA LEU A 76 -7.21 -5.75 26.48
C LEU A 76 -7.08 -5.68 27.99
N ASN A 77 -8.18 -5.33 28.66
CA ASN A 77 -8.30 -5.41 30.10
C ASN A 77 -9.55 -6.22 30.42
N ASN A 78 -9.42 -7.27 31.23
CA ASN A 78 -10.50 -8.21 31.55
C ASN A 78 -11.17 -8.81 30.30
N GLY A 79 -10.40 -9.02 29.23
CA GLY A 79 -10.89 -9.58 27.96
C GLY A 79 -11.58 -8.59 27.01
N PHE A 80 -11.58 -7.29 27.33
CA PHE A 80 -12.14 -6.23 26.50
C PHE A 80 -11.06 -5.27 25.99
N VAL A 81 -11.14 -4.86 24.73
CA VAL A 81 -10.20 -3.89 24.13
C VAL A 81 -10.33 -2.54 24.81
N VAL A 82 -9.26 -2.09 25.46
CA VAL A 82 -9.17 -0.74 26.02
C VAL A 82 -8.41 0.21 25.10
N GLN A 83 -7.42 -0.31 24.36
CA GLN A 83 -6.62 0.48 23.45
C GLN A 83 -6.17 -0.36 22.26
N TYR A 84 -6.11 0.25 21.09
CA TYR A 84 -5.58 -0.36 19.88
C TYR A 84 -4.89 0.69 19.02
N GLY A 85 -3.88 0.29 18.27
CA GLY A 85 -3.18 1.20 17.38
C GLY A 85 -2.06 0.54 16.57
N ALA A 86 -1.65 1.21 15.49
CA ALA A 86 -0.44 0.87 14.75
C ALA A 86 0.79 1.38 15.53
N THR A 87 1.79 0.52 15.68
CA THR A 87 3.08 0.86 16.32
C THR A 87 4.10 1.23 15.27
N ASN A 88 4.29 0.37 14.26
CA ASN A 88 5.22 0.60 13.16
C ASN A 88 4.46 0.51 11.85
N ILE A 89 4.78 1.40 10.91
CA ILE A 89 4.23 1.39 9.56
C ILE A 89 5.40 1.23 8.59
N TYR A 90 5.35 0.16 7.81
CA TYR A 90 6.27 -0.15 6.74
C TYR A 90 5.60 0.21 5.42
N HIS A 91 6.03 1.31 4.82
CA HIS A 91 5.59 1.70 3.49
C HIS A 91 6.28 0.83 2.44
N ASP A 92 5.49 0.16 1.60
CA ASP A 92 6.01 -0.44 0.39
C ASP A 92 6.09 0.64 -0.68
N THR A 93 7.19 1.39 -0.69
CA THR A 93 7.45 2.39 -1.75
C THR A 93 7.60 1.72 -3.12
N GLY A 94 7.71 0.40 -3.18
CA GLY A 94 7.94 -0.39 -4.39
C GLY A 94 6.89 -0.17 -5.49
N THR A 95 5.62 0.05 -5.16
CA THR A 95 4.59 0.24 -6.20
C THR A 95 4.61 1.65 -6.77
N GLY A 96 4.69 2.67 -5.91
CA GLY A 96 4.83 4.07 -6.32
C GLY A 96 6.14 4.31 -7.07
N GLU A 97 7.26 3.79 -6.57
CA GLU A 97 8.58 3.90 -7.20
C GLU A 97 8.66 3.12 -8.51
N ARG A 98 8.03 1.93 -8.63
CA ARG A 98 7.96 1.21 -9.91
C ARG A 98 7.11 1.94 -10.94
N MET A 99 6.00 2.56 -10.53
CA MET A 99 5.15 3.35 -11.42
C MET A 99 5.84 4.66 -11.83
N MET A 100 6.60 5.29 -10.93
CA MET A 100 7.42 6.48 -11.23
C MET A 100 8.64 6.14 -12.09
N ALA A 101 9.33 5.03 -11.84
CA ALA A 101 10.45 4.55 -12.65
C ALA A 101 10.01 4.10 -14.05
N ALA A 102 8.84 3.46 -14.18
CA ALA A 102 8.23 3.13 -15.47
C ALA A 102 7.80 4.37 -16.26
N GLY A 103 7.36 5.44 -15.57
CA GLY A 103 7.13 6.75 -16.19
C GLY A 103 8.42 7.43 -16.67
N GLN A 104 9.51 7.30 -15.91
CA GLN A 104 10.81 7.91 -16.25
C GLN A 104 11.50 7.26 -17.46
N ILE A 105 11.41 5.94 -17.64
CA ILE A 105 11.97 5.26 -18.81
C ILE A 105 11.26 5.64 -20.13
N MET A 106 10.00 6.10 -20.08
CA MET A 106 9.28 6.59 -21.27
C MET A 106 9.69 8.02 -21.66
N GLN A 107 10.35 8.76 -20.76
CA GLN A 107 10.68 10.18 -20.96
C GLN A 107 12.17 10.44 -21.24
N GLN A 108 13.02 9.40 -21.13
CA GLN A 108 14.46 9.52 -21.36
C GLN A 108 14.88 9.31 -22.83
N ASN A 109 13.94 9.13 -23.76
CA ASN A 109 14.24 9.15 -25.19
C ASN A 109 14.12 10.57 -25.76
N LYS A 110 14.90 11.51 -25.23
CA LYS A 110 15.10 12.82 -25.88
C LYS A 110 16.38 12.69 -26.73
N PRO A 111 16.33 12.97 -28.05
CA PRO A 111 17.54 12.91 -28.87
C PRO A 111 18.54 13.95 -28.35
N VAL A 112 19.67 13.48 -27.84
CA VAL A 112 20.81 14.32 -27.48
C VAL A 112 21.34 14.93 -28.77
N GLN A 113 21.31 16.26 -28.88
CA GLN A 113 21.86 16.95 -30.04
C GLN A 113 23.37 17.08 -29.85
N THR A 114 24.12 16.20 -30.53
CA THR A 114 25.58 16.29 -30.60
C THR A 114 25.98 17.20 -31.74
N ASN A 115 26.64 18.31 -31.42
CA ASN A 115 27.20 19.21 -32.44
C ASN A 115 28.71 18.96 -32.53
N CYS A 116 29.18 18.69 -33.74
CA CYS A 116 30.58 18.42 -34.03
C CYS A 116 31.12 19.47 -34.99
N TYR A 117 32.30 20.00 -34.70
CA TYR A 117 33.01 20.92 -35.58
C TYR A 117 34.47 20.51 -35.72
N GLN A 118 35.03 20.73 -36.90
CA GLN A 118 36.40 20.33 -37.23
C GLN A 118 37.33 21.53 -37.13
N ILE A 119 38.42 21.39 -36.38
CA ILE A 119 39.50 22.37 -36.32
C ILE A 119 40.78 21.68 -36.83
N GLY A 120 41.20 22.04 -38.04
CA GLY A 120 42.36 21.40 -38.67
C GLY A 120 42.09 19.92 -38.98
N SER A 121 42.94 19.02 -38.47
CA SER A 121 42.80 17.57 -38.63
C SER A 121 42.08 16.88 -37.46
N SER A 122 41.67 17.62 -36.43
CA SER A 122 40.93 17.07 -35.28
C SER A 122 39.45 17.49 -35.31
N ILE A 123 38.58 16.53 -35.00
CA ILE A 123 37.13 16.74 -34.90
C ILE A 123 36.77 16.82 -33.41
N HIS A 124 36.13 17.91 -33.01
CA HIS A 124 35.63 18.09 -31.65
C HIS A 124 34.09 18.01 -31.66
N CYS A 125 33.56 17.09 -30.87
CA CYS A 125 32.13 16.92 -30.66
C CYS A 125 31.76 17.29 -29.22
N SER A 126 30.64 17.98 -29.05
CA SER A 126 30.04 18.23 -27.74
C SER A 126 28.56 17.88 -27.79
N SER A 127 28.12 17.15 -26.77
CA SER A 127 26.73 16.73 -26.57
C SER A 127 26.16 17.51 -25.39
N TYR A 128 24.99 18.14 -25.58
CA TYR A 128 24.26 18.86 -24.53
C TYR A 128 22.95 18.15 -24.17
#